data_AF-A0A090R4G4-F1
#
_entry.id   AF-A0A090R4G4-F1
#
_cell.length_a   1.000
_cell.length_b   1.000
_cell.length_c   1.000
_cell.angle_alpha   90.00
_cell.angle_beta   90.00
_cell.angle_gamma   90.00
#
_symmetry.space_group_name_H-M   'P 1'
#
loop_
_entity.id
_entity.type
_entity.pdbx_description
1 polymer ?
#
loop_
_entity_poly.entity_id
_entity_poly.type
_entity_poly.pdbx_seq_one_letter_code
_entity_poly.pdbx_strand_id
1 'polypeptide(L)'
;MSVTKRDQLKLPKHKRPDVALKADTDVYLATYHYLKCEFQHARRHEQGIIRDDDEEFLHQYRVSLRRCRALIGLLHPLFEKQQKVMLKLALRTLMQHTNTLRDLDVFLMKMEEYFFCSSTATITA
;
A
#
# COMPACT_ATOMS: atom_id res chain seq x y z
N MET A 1 22.16 0.59 -19.55
CA MET A 1 22.31 -0.84 -19.22
C MET A 1 20.93 -1.46 -19.22
N SER A 2 20.63 -2.28 -20.22
CA SER A 2 19.31 -2.92 -20.37
C SER A 2 19.15 -4.02 -19.34
N VAL A 3 18.50 -3.72 -18.22
CA VAL A 3 18.07 -4.75 -17.26
C VAL A 3 17.04 -5.62 -17.98
N THR A 4 17.45 -6.83 -18.32
CA THR A 4 16.63 -7.82 -19.00
C THR A 4 15.38 -8.09 -18.14
N LYS A 5 14.17 -7.88 -18.69
CA LYS A 5 12.85 -8.12 -18.04
C LYS A 5 12.67 -9.50 -17.36
N ARG A 6 13.63 -10.41 -17.48
CA ARG A 6 13.62 -11.76 -16.89
C ARG A 6 13.95 -11.79 -15.38
N ASP A 7 14.51 -10.72 -14.82
CA ASP A 7 14.98 -10.67 -13.42
C ASP A 7 14.12 -9.78 -12.49
N GLN A 8 12.98 -9.29 -12.99
CA GLN A 8 12.03 -8.50 -12.19
C GLN A 8 11.33 -9.40 -11.17
N LEU A 9 11.25 -8.94 -9.91
CA LEU A 9 10.45 -9.65 -8.92
C LEU A 9 8.99 -9.73 -9.37
N LYS A 10 8.36 -10.86 -9.07
CA LYS A 10 6.91 -11.00 -9.24
C LYS A 10 6.19 -10.27 -8.12
N LEU A 11 5.15 -9.50 -8.48
CA LEU A 11 4.29 -8.85 -7.51
C LEU A 11 3.65 -9.88 -6.56
N PRO A 12 3.80 -9.71 -5.24
CA PRO A 12 3.14 -10.56 -4.26
C PRO A 12 1.63 -10.52 -4.44
N LYS A 13 1.00 -11.69 -4.53
CA LYS A 13 -0.47 -11.77 -4.56
C LYS A 13 -1.05 -11.45 -3.18
N HIS A 14 -2.12 -10.67 -3.16
CA HIS A 14 -2.93 -10.46 -1.96
C HIS A 14 -3.56 -11.79 -1.55
N LYS A 15 -3.36 -12.18 -0.28
CA LYS A 15 -3.96 -13.38 0.28
C LYS A 15 -5.12 -12.97 1.16
N ARG A 16 -6.25 -13.66 1.00
CA ARG A 16 -7.36 -13.55 1.94
C ARG A 16 -6.89 -14.05 3.33
N PRO A 17 -7.28 -13.39 4.42
CA PRO A 17 -6.98 -13.89 5.75
C PRO A 17 -7.59 -15.28 5.93
N ASP A 18 -6.84 -16.17 6.54
CA ASP A 18 -7.25 -17.56 6.80
C ASP A 18 -8.12 -17.64 8.06
N VAL A 19 -9.11 -16.75 8.16
CA VAL A 19 -10.08 -16.71 9.25
C VAL A 19 -11.47 -16.80 8.65
N ALA A 20 -12.15 -17.90 8.93
CA ALA A 20 -13.57 -18.02 8.66
C ALA A 20 -14.33 -17.06 9.58
N LEU A 21 -14.94 -16.03 9.00
CA LEU A 21 -15.87 -15.16 9.71
C LEU A 21 -17.17 -15.95 9.94
N LYS A 22 -17.25 -16.67 11.06
CA LYS A 22 -18.50 -17.29 11.52
C LYS A 22 -19.18 -16.34 12.50
N ALA A 23 -20.50 -16.44 12.64
CA ALA A 23 -21.28 -15.60 13.57
C ALA A 23 -20.79 -15.71 15.04
N ASP A 24 -20.16 -16.83 15.39
CA ASP A 24 -19.64 -17.14 16.73
C ASP A 24 -18.15 -16.77 16.90
N THR A 25 -17.51 -16.17 15.88
CA THR A 25 -16.09 -15.83 15.96
C THR A 25 -15.90 -14.51 16.69
N ASP A 26 -15.03 -14.51 17.70
CA ASP A 26 -14.62 -13.29 18.38
C ASP A 26 -14.04 -12.26 17.40
N VAL A 27 -14.67 -11.09 17.34
CA VAL A 27 -14.29 -10.01 16.42
C VAL A 27 -12.84 -9.60 16.62
N TYR A 28 -12.32 -9.66 17.85
CA TYR A 28 -10.91 -9.38 18.15
C TYR A 28 -9.95 -10.30 17.39
N LEU A 29 -10.24 -11.61 17.36
CA LEU A 29 -9.39 -12.60 16.70
C LEU A 29 -9.37 -12.36 15.18
N ALA A 30 -10.53 -12.15 14.58
CA ALA A 30 -10.64 -11.81 13.17
C ALA A 30 -9.87 -10.52 12.82
N THR A 31 -9.97 -9.50 13.67
CA THR A 31 -9.27 -8.22 13.51
C THR A 31 -7.76 -8.41 13.54
N TYR A 32 -7.25 -9.16 14.52
CA TYR A 32 -5.82 -9.44 14.66
C TYR A 32 -5.27 -10.16 13.43
N HIS A 33 -5.94 -11.23 12.98
CA HIS A 33 -5.49 -11.98 11.81
C HIS A 33 -5.53 -11.16 10.53
N TYR A 34 -6.57 -10.34 10.33
CA TYR A 34 -6.64 -9.45 9.18
C TYR A 34 -5.49 -8.44 9.19
N LEU A 35 -5.27 -7.74 10.30
CA LEU A 35 -4.19 -6.77 10.44
C LEU A 35 -2.82 -7.41 10.19
N LYS A 36 -2.59 -8.60 10.76
CA LYS A 36 -1.36 -9.36 10.55
C LYS A 36 -1.18 -9.74 9.10
N CYS A 37 -2.23 -10.20 8.42
CA CYS A 37 -2.18 -10.60 7.02
C CYS A 37 -1.90 -9.40 6.09
N GLU A 38 -2.61 -8.28 6.26
CA GLU A 38 -2.36 -7.06 5.48
C GLU A 38 -0.97 -6.50 5.73
N PHE A 39 -0.51 -6.47 6.98
CA PHE A 39 0.82 -5.98 7.30
C PHE A 39 1.92 -6.87 6.71
N GLN A 40 1.76 -8.20 6.80
CA GLN A 40 2.68 -9.13 6.12
C GLN A 40 2.65 -8.98 4.60
N HIS A 41 1.48 -8.71 4.03
CA HIS A 41 1.36 -8.45 2.60
C HIS A 41 2.10 -7.17 2.20
N ALA A 42 2.00 -6.09 2.99
CA ALA A 42 2.83 -4.91 2.81
C ALA A 42 4.32 -5.29 2.81
N ARG A 43 4.80 -6.00 3.84
CA ARG A 43 6.22 -6.36 3.97
C ARG A 43 6.77 -7.17 2.78
N ARG A 44 5.95 -8.00 2.13
CA ARG A 44 6.39 -8.76 0.94
C ARG A 44 6.74 -7.86 -0.26
N HIS A 45 6.26 -6.61 -0.28
CA HIS A 45 6.61 -5.65 -1.33
C HIS A 45 7.90 -4.89 -1.06
N GLU A 46 8.43 -4.91 0.18
CA GLU A 46 9.64 -4.17 0.57
C GLU A 46 10.83 -4.54 -0.34
N GLN A 47 10.98 -5.81 -0.70
CA GLN A 47 12.06 -6.26 -1.56
C GLN A 47 12.00 -5.65 -2.98
N GLY A 48 10.81 -5.54 -3.57
CA GLY A 48 10.63 -4.92 -4.89
C GLY A 48 10.80 -3.40 -4.85
N ILE A 49 10.42 -2.75 -3.74
CA ILE A 49 10.68 -1.32 -3.52
C ILE A 49 12.18 -1.05 -3.41
N ILE A 50 12.92 -1.85 -2.64
CA ILE A 50 14.37 -1.65 -2.43
C ILE A 50 15.15 -1.86 -3.73
N ARG A 51 14.69 -2.78 -4.59
CA ARG A 51 15.30 -3.07 -5.90
C ARG A 51 14.88 -2.10 -7.00
N ASP A 52 13.88 -1.26 -6.74
CA ASP A 52 13.31 -0.33 -7.72
C ASP A 52 12.84 -1.05 -9.01
N ASP A 53 12.23 -2.24 -8.85
CA ASP A 53 11.88 -3.12 -9.97
C ASP A 53 10.61 -2.63 -10.73
N ASP A 54 9.59 -2.18 -9.99
CA ASP A 54 8.28 -1.72 -10.51
C ASP A 54 7.60 -0.81 -9.46
N GLU A 55 7.04 0.33 -9.88
CA GLU A 55 6.31 1.29 -9.04
C GLU A 55 5.06 0.68 -8.38
N GLU A 56 4.51 -0.41 -8.94
CA GLU A 56 3.36 -1.13 -8.39
C GLU A 56 3.70 -1.77 -7.04
N PHE A 57 4.97 -2.11 -6.76
CA PHE A 57 5.38 -2.57 -5.44
C PHE A 57 5.11 -1.51 -4.37
N LEU A 58 5.49 -0.26 -4.65
CA LEU A 58 5.25 0.84 -3.72
C LEU A 58 3.76 1.18 -3.63
N HIS A 59 3.03 1.08 -4.75
CA HIS A 59 1.58 1.25 -4.75
C HIS A 59 0.91 0.28 -3.77
N GLN A 60 1.12 -1.02 -3.93
CA GLN A 60 0.47 -2.07 -3.15
C GLN A 60 0.92 -2.09 -1.69
N TYR A 61 2.19 -1.78 -1.42
CA TYR A 61 2.68 -1.53 -0.05
C TYR A 61 1.84 -0.46 0.64
N ARG A 62 1.67 0.70 -0.02
CA ARG A 62 0.89 1.82 0.55
C ARG A 62 -0.59 1.50 0.66
N VAL A 63 -1.18 0.78 -0.30
CA VAL A 63 -2.58 0.30 -0.22
C VAL A 63 -2.78 -0.55 1.04
N SER A 64 -1.88 -1.50 1.29
CA SER A 64 -1.94 -2.41 2.44
C SER A 64 -1.85 -1.65 3.78
N LEU A 65 -0.92 -0.69 3.90
CA LEU A 65 -0.82 0.14 5.10
C LEU A 65 -2.06 1.02 5.31
N ARG A 66 -2.67 1.56 4.24
CA ARG A 66 -3.93 2.30 4.33
C ARG A 66 -5.08 1.43 4.85
N ARG A 67 -5.18 0.18 4.39
CA ARG A 67 -6.18 -0.79 4.90
C ARG A 67 -6.00 -1.06 6.39
N CYS A 68 -4.77 -1.27 6.85
CA CYS A 68 -4.48 -1.42 8.28
C CYS A 68 -4.97 -0.20 9.09
N ARG A 69 -4.68 1.02 8.62
CA ARG A 69 -5.13 2.25 9.30
C ARG A 69 -6.65 2.40 9.32
N ALA A 70 -7.31 2.07 8.21
CA ALA A 70 -8.77 2.12 8.11
C ALA A 70 -9.42 1.13 9.09
N LEU A 71 -8.91 -0.10 9.16
CA LEU A 71 -9.44 -1.12 10.07
C LEU A 71 -9.24 -0.74 11.54
N ILE A 72 -8.05 -0.23 11.91
CA ILE A 72 -7.79 0.28 13.28
C ILE A 72 -8.69 1.48 13.60
N GLY A 73 -9.03 2.30 12.60
CA GLY A 73 -9.98 3.40 12.75
C GLY A 73 -11.41 2.93 12.99
N LEU A 74 -11.86 1.95 12.20
CA LEU A 74 -13.20 1.39 12.27
C LEU A 74 -13.43 0.65 13.60
N LEU A 75 -12.52 -0.26 13.94
CA LEU A 75 -12.62 -1.12 15.12
C LEU A 75 -11.90 -0.52 16.34
N HIS A 76 -11.89 0.80 16.43
CA HIS A 76 -11.22 1.51 17.51
C HIS A 76 -11.65 1.12 18.94
N PRO A 77 -12.89 0.65 19.23
CA PRO A 77 -13.26 0.21 20.58
C PRO A 77 -12.56 -1.07 21.01
N LEU A 78 -12.02 -1.86 20.07
CA LEU A 78 -11.32 -3.12 20.36
C LEU A 78 -9.86 -2.92 20.82
N PHE A 79 -9.35 -1.68 20.78
CA PHE A 79 -7.96 -1.38 21.10
C PHE A 79 -7.87 -0.51 22.35
N GLU A 80 -6.90 -0.83 23.21
CA GLU A 80 -6.51 0.08 24.28
C GLU A 80 -6.00 1.41 23.70
N LYS A 81 -6.29 2.51 24.40
CA LYS A 81 -5.96 3.87 23.94
C LYS A 81 -4.48 4.03 23.59
N GLN A 82 -3.59 3.47 24.42
CA GLN A 82 -2.14 3.55 24.21
C GLN A 82 -1.70 2.75 22.98
N GLN A 83 -2.14 1.50 22.85
CA GLN A 83 -1.81 0.63 21.72
C GLN A 83 -2.28 1.23 20.39
N LYS A 84 -3.50 1.79 20.37
CA LYS A 84 -4.06 2.49 19.20
C LYS A 84 -3.20 3.67 18.76
N VAL A 85 -2.75 4.51 19.71
CA VAL A 85 -1.91 5.68 19.40
C VAL A 85 -0.57 5.22 18.82
N MET A 86 0.07 4.22 19.45
CA MET A 86 1.34 3.66 18.99
C MET A 86 1.22 3.09 17.57
N LEU A 87 0.20 2.26 17.29
CA LEU A 87 -0.02 1.67 15.97
C LEU A 87 -0.30 2.75 14.91
N LYS A 88 -1.13 3.74 15.21
CA LYS A 88 -1.43 4.83 14.28
C LYS A 88 -0.20 5.68 13.97
N LEU A 89 0.68 5.90 14.96
CA LEU A 89 1.92 6.63 14.79
C LEU A 89 2.90 5.82 13.93
N ALA A 90 3.15 4.55 14.26
CA ALA A 90 4.05 3.69 13.50
C ALA A 90 3.64 3.57 12.02
N LEU A 91 2.36 3.31 11.75
CA LEU A 91 1.84 3.24 10.38
C LEU A 91 1.94 4.59 9.66
N ARG A 92 1.77 5.71 10.37
CA ARG A 92 1.93 7.05 9.79
C ARG A 92 3.38 7.28 9.37
N THR A 93 4.33 7.00 10.25
CA THR A 93 5.76 7.19 9.98
C THR A 93 6.20 6.39 8.75
N LEU A 94 5.82 5.11 8.66
CA LEU A 94 6.13 4.26 7.49
C LEU A 94 5.59 4.84 6.18
N MET A 95 4.37 5.37 6.20
CA MET A 95 3.78 5.99 5.00
C MET A 95 4.43 7.34 4.66
N GLN A 96 4.83 8.13 5.65
CA GLN A 96 5.43 9.45 5.41
C GLN A 96 6.77 9.34 4.68
N HIS A 97 7.62 8.39 5.05
CA HIS A 97 8.91 8.18 4.38
C HIS A 97 8.77 7.81 2.90
N THR A 98 7.62 7.31 2.48
CA THR A 98 7.37 6.86 1.10
C THR A 98 6.47 7.80 0.29
N ASN A 99 6.12 8.97 0.84
CA ASN A 99 5.24 9.91 0.15
C ASN A 99 5.89 10.49 -1.10
N THR A 100 7.07 11.10 -0.95
CA THR A 100 7.76 11.78 -2.06
C THR A 100 8.04 10.84 -3.22
N LEU A 101 8.52 9.62 -2.94
CA LEU A 101 8.76 8.61 -3.97
C LEU A 101 7.45 8.27 -4.70
N ARG A 102 6.36 8.04 -3.97
CA ARG A 102 5.08 7.71 -4.61
C ARG A 102 4.50 8.86 -5.44
N ASP A 103 4.68 10.09 -4.99
CA ASP A 103 4.19 11.27 -5.72
C ASP A 103 4.97 11.43 -7.03
N LEU A 104 6.28 11.14 -7.03
CA LEU A 104 7.11 11.11 -8.23
C LEU A 104 6.70 9.99 -9.19
N ASP A 105 6.48 8.76 -8.70
CA ASP A 105 6.00 7.64 -9.53
C ASP A 105 4.72 8.02 -10.27
N VAL A 106 3.72 8.54 -9.54
CA VAL A 106 2.43 8.94 -10.13
C VAL A 106 2.61 10.09 -11.12
N PHE A 107 3.50 11.03 -10.83
CA PHE A 107 3.78 12.13 -11.74
C PHE A 107 4.41 11.63 -13.05
N LEU A 108 5.41 10.74 -12.97
CA LEU A 108 6.06 10.16 -14.14
C LEU A 108 5.10 9.31 -14.97
N MET A 109 4.27 8.48 -14.33
CA MET A 109 3.25 7.68 -15.01
C MET A 109 2.26 8.55 -15.80
N LYS A 110 1.86 9.70 -15.25
CA LYS A 110 0.89 10.62 -15.87
C LYS A 110 1.52 11.66 -16.79
N MET A 111 2.84 11.69 -16.88
CA MET A 111 3.59 12.70 -17.63
C MET A 111 3.13 12.75 -19.09
N GLU A 112 3.02 11.60 -19.76
CA GLU A 112 2.57 11.51 -21.15
C GLU A 112 1.15 12.06 -21.36
N GLU A 113 0.22 11.78 -20.45
CA GLU A 113 -1.15 12.30 -20.48
C GLU A 113 -1.18 13.83 -20.34
N TYR A 114 -0.34 14.38 -19.46
CA TYR A 114 -0.23 15.83 -19.26
C TYR A 114 0.30 16.55 -20.51
N PHE A 115 1.32 15.98 -21.16
CA PHE A 115 1.87 16.55 -22.39
C PHE A 115 0.87 16.48 -23.56
N PHE A 116 0.15 15.38 -23.70
CA PHE A 116 -0.85 15.23 -24.78
C PHE A 116 -1.96 16.28 -24.69
N CYS A 117 -2.52 16.50 -23.49
CA CYS A 117 -3.56 17.49 -23.24
C CYS A 117 -3.09 18.94 -23.50
N SER A 118 -1.83 19.23 -23.23
CA SER A 118 -1.24 20.56 -23.47
C SER A 118 -1.01 20.87 -24.96
N SER A 119 -0.79 19.86 -25.81
CA SER A 119 -0.56 20.08 -27.26
C SER A 119 -1.85 20.32 -28.05
N THR A 120 -2.98 19.77 -27.59
CA THR A 120 -4.29 19.98 -28.22
C THR A 120 -4.84 21.40 -28.03
N ALA A 121 -4.27 22.18 -27.10
CA ALA A 121 -4.66 23.57 -26.88
C ALA A 121 -4.01 24.57 -27.85
N THR A 122 -3.05 24.16 -28.69
CA THR A 122 -2.29 25.08 -29.56
C THR A 122 -2.65 24.96 -31.06
N ILE A 123 -3.51 24.01 -31.47
CA ILE A 123 -3.83 23.76 -32.90
C ILE A 123 -5.09 24.53 -33.38
N THR A 124 -5.73 25.32 -32.52
CA THR A 124 -6.84 26.21 -32.91
C THR A 124 -6.54 27.65 -32.52
N ALA A 125 -5.67 28.31 -33.29
CA ALA A 125 -5.55 29.76 -33.36
C ALA A 125 -5.17 30.17 -34.79
#